data_AF-A0A7S1LBS5-F1
#
_entry.id   AF-A0A7S1LBS5-F1
#
_cell.length_a   1.000
_cell.length_b   1.000
_cell.length_c   1.000
_cell.angle_alpha   90.00
_cell.angle_beta   90.00
_cell.angle_gamma   90.00
#
_symmetry.space_group_name_H-M   'P 1'
#
loop_
_entity.id
_entity.type
_entity.pdbx_description
1 polymer ?
#
loop_
_entity_poly.entity_id
_entity_poly.type
_entity_poly.pdbx_seq_one_letter_code
_entity_poly.pdbx_strand_id
1 'polypeptide(L)'
;VSVLYWRDLARAGRPGCVLVLGLRMSLKKLGLRHYPPGIVLEYEQQGGVAAMSKTIDLLDLSPRTDVTTLVASAKRKEPLLQQVPDDQLHELLQRLAATIARDVTKQEFCLFKTLRPHNSALTYCAFNKGG
;
A
#
# COMPACT_ATOMS: atom_id res chain seq x y z
N VAL A 1 27.75 -5.08 0.23
CA VAL A 1 26.85 -6.16 -0.21
C VAL A 1 26.45 -6.96 1.02
N SER A 2 25.36 -6.60 1.69
CA SER A 2 24.80 -7.38 2.80
C SER A 2 23.28 -7.38 2.67
N VAL A 3 22.80 -8.38 1.94
CA VAL A 3 21.39 -8.75 1.86
C VAL A 3 21.12 -9.64 3.07
N LEU A 4 20.64 -9.07 4.17
CA LEU A 4 20.08 -9.87 5.26
C LEU A 4 18.58 -10.06 4.99
N TYR A 5 18.32 -11.25 4.45
CA TYR A 5 17.02 -11.80 4.12
C TYR A 5 16.22 -12.01 5.42
N TRP A 6 14.97 -11.56 5.44
CA TRP A 6 14.01 -11.64 6.56
C TRP A 6 13.59 -13.07 6.98
N ARG A 7 14.30 -14.13 6.57
CA ARG A 7 13.80 -15.51 6.69
C ARG A 7 14.07 -16.21 8.04
N ASP A 8 14.92 -15.71 8.91
CA ASP A 8 15.43 -16.52 10.03
C ASP A 8 15.00 -16.13 11.46
N LEU A 9 13.91 -15.35 11.63
CA LEU A 9 13.38 -15.00 12.96
C LEU A 9 12.10 -15.77 13.36
N ALA A 10 11.86 -16.95 12.78
CA ALA A 10 10.69 -17.80 13.06
C ALA A 10 10.90 -18.86 14.17
N ARG A 11 11.87 -18.68 15.08
CA ARG A 11 12.10 -19.56 16.24
C ARG A 11 12.23 -18.80 17.55
N ALA A 12 11.20 -18.04 17.93
CA ALA A 12 11.04 -17.62 19.31
C ALA A 12 9.54 -17.48 19.61
N GLY A 13 8.96 -18.50 20.23
CA GLY A 13 7.59 -18.47 20.72
C GLY A 13 7.43 -17.47 21.87
N ARG A 14 7.13 -16.20 21.55
CA ARG A 14 6.50 -15.21 22.43
C ARG A 14 5.69 -14.23 21.57
N PRO A 15 4.36 -14.09 21.75
CA PRO A 15 3.56 -13.23 20.90
C PRO A 15 3.73 -11.75 21.31
N GLY A 16 4.29 -10.97 20.39
CA GLY A 16 3.88 -9.57 20.19
C GLY A 16 4.63 -8.51 20.97
N CYS A 17 5.94 -8.33 20.69
CA CYS A 17 6.63 -7.04 20.62
C CYS A 17 8.14 -7.32 20.48
N VAL A 18 8.58 -7.76 19.29
CA VAL A 18 10.02 -7.72 18.99
C VAL A 18 10.34 -6.31 18.53
N LEU A 19 10.55 -5.43 19.53
CA LEU A 19 11.37 -4.23 19.40
C LEU A 19 12.79 -4.70 19.06
N VAL A 20 13.08 -4.91 17.77
CA VAL A 20 14.46 -5.08 17.32
C VAL A 20 15.12 -3.71 17.44
N LEU A 21 15.97 -3.55 18.46
CA LEU A 21 16.97 -2.48 18.63
C LEU A 21 16.44 -1.02 18.54
N GLY A 22 16.01 -0.48 19.69
CA GLY A 22 16.27 0.90 20.10
C GLY A 22 15.67 2.07 19.31
N LEU A 23 15.00 1.85 18.19
CA LEU A 23 14.52 2.93 17.32
C LEU A 23 12.99 2.97 17.36
N ARG A 24 12.42 4.00 18.01
CA ARG A 24 10.97 4.22 18.03
C ARG A 24 10.51 4.71 16.66
N MET A 25 9.59 3.98 16.07
CA MET A 25 8.97 4.34 14.79
C MET A 25 7.60 4.98 15.04
N SER A 26 7.34 6.10 14.40
CA SER A 26 6.04 6.81 14.48
C SER A 26 5.40 6.88 13.11
N LEU A 27 4.14 6.45 13.01
CA LEU A 27 3.37 6.56 11.79
C LEU A 27 2.99 8.02 11.56
N LYS A 28 3.27 8.55 10.37
CA LYS A 28 2.96 9.93 9.98
C LYS A 28 1.77 10.01 9.06
N LYS A 29 1.74 9.14 8.06
CA LYS A 29 0.68 9.14 7.05
C LYS A 29 0.33 7.73 6.63
N LEU A 30 -0.96 7.53 6.42
CA LEU A 30 -1.55 6.33 5.87
C LEU A 30 -2.10 6.66 4.48
N GLY A 31 -1.71 5.90 3.47
CA GLY A 31 -2.12 6.06 2.08
C GLY A 31 -2.69 4.77 1.50
N LEU A 32 -3.50 4.90 0.45
CA LEU A 32 -4.02 3.77 -0.32
C LEU A 32 -3.32 3.67 -1.67
N ARG A 33 -3.05 2.43 -2.10
CA ARG A 33 -2.60 2.11 -3.46
C ARG A 33 -3.65 1.22 -4.10
N HIS A 34 -4.21 1.67 -5.22
CA HIS A 34 -5.27 0.94 -5.93
C HIS A 34 -4.71 -0.19 -6.80
N TYR A 35 -3.53 0.00 -7.42
CA TYR A 35 -2.96 -0.94 -8.37
C TYR A 35 -1.46 -1.21 -8.12
N PRO A 36 -1.06 -2.44 -7.76
CA PRO A 36 -1.91 -3.49 -7.18
C PRO A 36 -2.40 -3.08 -5.78
N PRO A 37 -3.55 -3.60 -5.31
CA PRO A 37 -4.18 -3.15 -4.07
C PRO A 37 -3.23 -3.28 -2.87
N GLY A 38 -3.14 -2.21 -2.08
CA GLY A 38 -2.25 -2.17 -0.93
C GLY A 38 -2.38 -0.90 -0.10
N ILE A 39 -1.73 -0.91 1.06
CA ILE A 39 -1.66 0.21 2.00
C ILE A 39 -0.22 0.73 2.04
N VAL A 40 -0.06 2.05 1.94
CA VAL A 40 1.24 2.73 2.05
C VAL A 40 1.33 3.37 3.43
N LEU A 41 2.41 3.11 4.13
CA LEU A 41 2.74 3.62 5.45
C LEU A 41 3.94 4.54 5.33
N GLU A 42 3.75 5.82 5.63
CA GLU A 42 4.85 6.77 5.80
C GLU A 42 5.12 6.92 7.29
N TYR A 43 6.35 6.63 7.69
CA TYR A 43 6.76 6.66 9.09
C TYR A 43 8.11 7.36 9.26
N GLU A 44 8.31 7.91 10.45
CA GLU A 44 9.58 8.50 10.86
C GLU A 44 10.23 7.64 11.94
N GLN A 45 11.55 7.48 11.81
CA GLN A 45 12.40 6.83 12.79
C GLN A 45 13.00 7.88 13.74
N GLN A 46 12.86 7.69 15.05
CA GLN A 46 13.56 8.54 16.01
C GLN A 46 15.08 8.45 15.78
N GLY A 47 15.70 9.59 15.45
CA GLY A 47 17.09 9.67 15.01
C GLY A 47 17.32 10.55 13.78
N GLY A 48 16.26 11.14 13.20
CA GLY A 48 16.38 12.13 12.11
C GLY A 48 16.61 11.52 10.73
N VAL A 49 16.53 10.20 10.61
CA VAL A 49 16.55 9.53 9.30
C VAL A 49 15.21 9.81 8.62
N ALA A 50 15.31 10.30 7.38
CA ALA A 50 14.21 10.78 6.53
C ALA A 50 12.97 9.87 6.52
N ALA A 51 11.80 10.47 6.25
CA ALA A 51 10.52 9.77 6.14
C ALA A 51 10.66 8.51 5.26
N MET A 52 10.41 7.35 5.87
CA MET A 52 10.48 6.07 5.20
C MET A 52 9.07 5.68 4.75
N SER A 53 8.99 5.06 3.57
CA SER A 53 7.75 4.54 3.03
C SER A 53 7.83 3.01 2.99
N LYS A 54 6.84 2.35 3.58
CA LYS A 54 6.64 0.91 3.50
C LYS A 54 5.27 0.63 2.90
N THR A 55 5.20 -0.35 2.01
CA THR A 55 3.92 -0.76 1.42
C THR A 55 3.57 -2.18 1.88
N ILE A 56 2.30 -2.38 2.23
CA ILE A 56 1.71 -3.67 2.54
C ILE A 56 0.82 -4.05 1.37
N ASP A 57 1.17 -5.14 0.70
CA ASP A 57 0.41 -5.65 -0.42
C ASP A 57 -0.81 -6.44 0.06
N LEU A 58 -1.96 -6.14 -0.52
CA LEU A 58 -3.25 -6.77 -0.22
C LEU A 58 -3.75 -7.51 -1.46
N LEU A 59 -2.94 -8.44 -1.96
CA LEU A 59 -3.17 -9.11 -3.26
C LEU A 59 -4.47 -9.94 -3.28
N ASP A 60 -4.88 -10.46 -2.14
CA ASP A 60 -6.10 -11.29 -1.99
C ASP A 60 -7.36 -10.47 -1.69
N LEU A 61 -7.29 -9.14 -1.84
CA LEU A 61 -8.43 -8.25 -1.56
C LEU A 61 -9.46 -8.36 -2.68
N SER A 62 -10.64 -8.85 -2.34
CA SER A 62 -11.81 -8.91 -3.23
C SER A 62 -12.98 -8.12 -2.63
N PRO A 63 -13.99 -7.74 -3.43
CA PRO A 63 -15.19 -7.08 -2.92
C PRO A 63 -15.99 -7.91 -1.89
N ARG A 64 -15.71 -9.23 -1.81
CA ARG A 64 -16.37 -10.17 -0.90
C ARG A 64 -15.55 -10.46 0.35
N THR A 65 -14.32 -9.94 0.43
CA THR A 65 -13.42 -10.21 1.55
C THR A 65 -13.94 -9.51 2.81
N ASP A 66 -13.97 -10.22 3.93
CA ASP A 66 -14.36 -9.65 5.21
C ASP A 66 -13.30 -8.68 5.74
N VAL A 67 -13.63 -7.39 5.70
CA VAL A 67 -12.71 -6.31 6.06
C VAL A 67 -12.29 -6.38 7.53
N THR A 68 -13.17 -6.85 8.42
CA THR A 68 -12.87 -6.93 9.86
C THR A 68 -11.73 -7.91 10.14
N THR A 69 -11.77 -9.08 9.50
CA THR A 69 -10.69 -10.09 9.58
C THR A 69 -9.40 -9.58 8.96
N LEU A 70 -9.51 -8.79 7.88
CA LEU A 70 -8.37 -8.25 7.17
C LEU A 70 -7.64 -7.19 8.01
N VAL A 71 -8.37 -6.31 8.69
CA VAL A 71 -7.84 -5.34 9.66
C VAL A 71 -7.03 -6.05 10.75
N ALA A 72 -7.61 -7.08 11.38
CA ALA A 72 -6.94 -7.84 12.42
C ALA A 72 -5.68 -8.55 11.90
N SER A 73 -5.72 -9.10 10.69
CA SER A 73 -4.57 -9.73 10.05
C SER A 73 -3.46 -8.72 9.72
N ALA A 74 -3.83 -7.51 9.26
CA ALA A 74 -2.90 -6.45 8.89
C ALA A 74 -2.18 -5.88 10.11
N LYS A 75 -2.92 -5.60 11.19
CA LYS A 75 -2.38 -5.17 12.48
C LYS A 75 -1.46 -6.19 13.15
N ARG A 76 -1.69 -7.48 12.89
CA ARG A 76 -0.81 -8.56 13.35
C ARG A 76 0.48 -8.64 12.56
N LYS A 77 0.42 -8.42 11.24
CA LYS A 77 1.58 -8.43 10.35
C LYS A 77 2.47 -7.21 10.56
N GLU A 78 1.90 -6.04 10.81
CA GLU A 78 2.64 -4.79 10.92
C GLU A 78 2.32 -4.05 12.24
N PRO A 79 3.30 -3.90 13.16
CA PRO A 79 3.10 -3.21 14.44
C PRO A 79 2.84 -1.71 14.29
N LEU A 80 3.29 -1.06 13.21
CA LEU A 80 3.03 0.36 12.96
C LEU A 80 1.53 0.68 12.79
N LEU A 81 0.74 -0.28 12.32
CA LEU A 81 -0.70 -0.13 12.19
C LEU A 81 -1.44 -0.12 13.53
N GLN A 82 -0.80 -0.54 14.63
CA GLN A 82 -1.40 -0.49 15.97
C GLN A 82 -1.68 0.94 16.44
N GLN A 83 -0.99 1.93 15.88
CA GLN A 83 -1.19 3.35 16.17
C GLN A 83 -2.49 3.90 15.55
N VAL A 84 -3.09 3.17 14.60
CA VAL A 84 -4.29 3.57 13.86
C VAL A 84 -5.53 2.94 14.51
N PRO A 85 -6.61 3.71 14.78
CA PRO A 85 -7.88 3.16 15.23
C PRO A 85 -8.44 2.13 14.26
N ASP A 86 -9.09 1.08 14.78
CA ASP A 86 -9.66 0.01 13.94
C ASP A 86 -10.70 0.55 12.96
N ASP A 87 -11.57 1.47 13.41
CA ASP A 87 -12.61 2.07 12.58
C ASP A 87 -12.04 2.82 11.36
N GLN A 88 -10.94 3.56 11.57
CA GLN A 88 -10.27 4.30 10.50
C GLN A 88 -9.67 3.34 9.45
N LEU A 89 -9.02 2.27 9.91
CA LEU A 89 -8.43 1.28 9.03
C LEU A 89 -9.50 0.49 8.28
N HIS A 90 -10.61 0.19 8.95
CA HIS A 90 -11.78 -0.47 8.37
C HIS A 90 -12.41 0.38 7.25
N GLU A 91 -12.66 1.66 7.50
CA GLU A 91 -13.23 2.57 6.49
C GLU A 91 -12.31 2.69 5.25
N LEU A 92 -10.99 2.78 5.46
CA LEU A 92 -10.02 2.86 4.38
C LEU A 92 -9.99 1.59 3.51
N LEU A 93 -10.02 0.43 4.15
CA LEU A 93 -10.04 -0.85 3.45
C LEU A 93 -11.38 -1.08 2.73
N GLN A 94 -12.50 -0.67 3.32
CA GLN A 94 -13.80 -0.69 2.67
C GLN A 94 -13.81 0.19 1.41
N ARG A 95 -13.26 1.40 1.49
CA ARG A 95 -13.11 2.29 0.32
C ARG A 95 -12.25 1.66 -0.77
N LEU A 96 -11.14 1.04 -0.39
CA LEU A 96 -10.27 0.34 -1.35
C LEU A 96 -11.02 -0.81 -2.04
N ALA A 97 -11.73 -1.65 -1.29
CA ALA A 97 -12.53 -2.75 -1.83
C ALA A 97 -13.64 -2.27 -2.76
N ALA A 98 -14.32 -1.16 -2.41
CA ALA A 98 -15.35 -0.56 -3.24
C ALA A 98 -14.80 0.01 -4.56
N THR A 99 -13.62 0.64 -4.54
CA THR A 99 -12.95 1.10 -5.77
C THR A 99 -12.62 -0.06 -6.69
N ILE A 100 -12.04 -1.15 -6.14
CA ILE A 100 -11.73 -2.37 -6.91
C ILE A 100 -13.00 -2.95 -7.54
N ALA A 101 -14.11 -2.98 -6.81
CA ALA A 101 -15.39 -3.49 -7.33
C ALA A 101 -15.90 -2.66 -8.52
N ARG A 102 -15.71 -1.34 -8.50
CA ARG A 102 -16.10 -0.44 -9.59
C ARG A 102 -15.25 -0.66 -10.83
N ASP A 103 -13.94 -0.83 -10.66
CA ASP A 103 -13.03 -0.95 -11.81
C ASP A 103 -13.20 -2.26 -12.59
N VAL A 104 -13.84 -3.28 -12.00
CA VAL A 104 -14.24 -4.51 -12.71
C VAL A 104 -15.43 -4.27 -13.66
N THR A 105 -16.19 -3.19 -13.49
CA THR A 105 -17.30 -2.86 -14.39
C THR A 105 -16.80 -2.30 -15.73
N LYS A 106 -17.57 -2.50 -16.80
CA LYS A 106 -17.18 -2.16 -18.19
C LYS A 106 -16.77 -0.69 -18.30
N GLN A 107 -15.48 -0.44 -18.53
CA GLN A 107 -14.97 0.87 -18.90
C GLN A 107 -15.25 1.10 -20.38
N GLU A 108 -15.97 2.18 -20.69
CA GLU A 108 -16.18 2.63 -22.07
C GLU A 108 -15.15 3.71 -22.39
N PHE A 109 -14.44 3.55 -23.50
CA PHE A 109 -13.46 4.52 -23.97
C PHE A 109 -14.03 5.29 -25.16
N CYS A 110 -13.87 6.62 -25.16
CA CYS A 110 -14.21 7.48 -26.29
C CYS A 110 -12.98 8.28 -26.74
N LEU A 111 -13.02 8.79 -27.98
CA LEU A 111 -11.95 9.65 -28.50
C LEU A 111 -11.93 10.97 -27.71
N PHE A 112 -10.98 11.09 -26.79
CA PHE A 112 -10.80 12.34 -26.03
C PHE A 112 -10.13 13.43 -26.86
N LYS A 113 -9.06 13.09 -27.57
CA LYS A 113 -8.27 14.06 -28.34
C LYS A 113 -7.46 13.39 -29.44
N THR A 114 -7.39 14.04 -30.61
CA THR A 114 -6.46 13.69 -31.68
C THR A 114 -5.32 14.70 -31.71
N LEU A 115 -4.08 14.22 -31.72
CA LEU A 115 -2.88 15.07 -31.72
C LEU A 115 -2.00 14.70 -32.91
N ARG A 116 -1.54 15.72 -33.65
CA ARG A 116 -0.41 15.59 -34.58
C ARG A 116 0.81 16.24 -33.93
N PRO A 117 1.63 15.49 -33.19
CA PRO A 117 2.77 16.05 -32.48
C PRO A 117 3.90 16.49 -33.43
N HIS A 118 4.03 15.89 -34.62
CA HIS A 118 5.05 16.27 -35.60
C HIS A 118 4.68 15.88 -37.03
N ASN A 119 5.40 16.45 -38.02
CA ASN A 119 5.11 16.28 -39.45
C ASN A 119 5.82 15.08 -40.12
N SER A 120 6.81 14.46 -39.49
CA SER A 120 7.43 13.21 -39.98
C SER A 120 6.88 12.00 -39.19
N ALA A 121 7.54 10.84 -39.25
CA ALA A 121 7.07 9.63 -38.55
C ALA A 121 7.34 9.67 -37.03
N LEU A 122 6.29 9.41 -36.23
CA LEU A 122 6.42 9.30 -34.78
C LEU A 122 7.06 7.98 -34.37
N THR A 123 8.04 8.02 -33.48
CA THR A 123 8.76 6.82 -33.02
C THR A 123 8.46 6.43 -31.58
N TYR A 124 7.95 7.35 -30.76
CA TYR A 124 7.68 7.10 -29.34
C TYR A 124 6.57 8.00 -28.78
N CYS A 125 5.70 7.41 -27.95
CA CYS A 125 4.70 8.13 -27.16
C CYS A 125 4.51 7.39 -25.82
N ALA A 126 4.48 8.13 -24.72
CA ALA A 126 4.21 7.59 -23.40
C ALA A 126 3.47 8.61 -22.54
N PHE A 127 2.57 8.14 -21.70
CA PHE A 127 1.89 8.95 -20.69
C PHE A 127 2.74 9.06 -19.43
N ASN A 128 2.53 10.15 -18.69
CA ASN A 128 3.07 10.25 -17.34
C ASN A 128 2.04 9.67 -16.35
N LYS A 129 2.36 9.66 -15.05
CA LYS A 129 1.48 9.11 -14.01
C LYS A 129 0.09 9.78 -13.97
N GLY A 130 -0.02 11.03 -14.40
CA GLY A 130 -1.27 11.78 -14.47
C GLY A 130 -2.08 11.57 -15.76
N GLY A 131 -1.54 10.82 -16.73
CA GLY A 131 -2.02 10.85 -18.12
C GLY A 131 -1.25 11.88 -18.91
#